data_AF-A0A2G9Q6D6-F1
#
_entry.id   AF-A0A2G9Q6D6-F1
#
_cell.length_a   1.000
_cell.length_b   1.000
_cell.length_c   1.000
_cell.angle_alpha   90.00
_cell.angle_beta   90.00
_cell.angle_gamma   90.00
#
_symmetry.space_group_name_H-M   'P 1'
#
loop_
_entity.id
_entity.type
_entity.pdbx_description
1 polymer ?
#
loop_
_entity_poly.entity_id
_entity_poly.type
_entity_poly.pdbx_seq_one_letter_code
_entity_poly.pdbx_strand_id
1 'polypeptide(L)'
;MCGKNVTVLCDGSRAERCAGYGDGIVFSNHELLPGEVFEVKVERLDPRWSGSCSMGVTSIPPHDAPFLGGGLPARALDLRSRVTWLVSGSEVMRNGQRLRDNYCSSLERIRVGCRLGVRHDSSDTMHILINGEDMGPAASGIP
;
A
#
# COMPACT_ATOMS: atom_id res chain seq x y z
N MET A 1 3.19 11.45 -4.03
CA MET A 1 2.17 11.47 -5.11
C MET A 1 0.90 10.75 -4.66
N CYS A 2 -0.28 11.20 -5.09
CA CYS A 2 -1.55 10.53 -4.81
C CYS A 2 -2.52 10.53 -6.01
N GLY A 3 -3.53 9.66 -5.97
CA GLY A 3 -4.61 9.62 -6.95
C GLY A 3 -5.58 10.79 -6.82
N LYS A 4 -6.38 11.02 -7.86
CA LYS A 4 -7.28 12.20 -7.97
C LYS A 4 -8.32 12.34 -6.86
N ASN A 5 -8.65 11.24 -6.19
CA ASN A 5 -9.64 11.23 -5.10
C ASN A 5 -9.00 11.42 -3.72
N VAL A 6 -7.69 11.69 -3.64
CA VAL A 6 -6.94 11.85 -2.40
C VAL A 6 -6.43 13.28 -2.27
N THR A 7 -6.59 13.85 -1.08
CA THR A 7 -5.91 15.07 -0.66
C THR A 7 -4.82 14.72 0.34
N VAL A 8 -3.61 15.21 0.12
CA VAL A 8 -2.50 15.11 1.08
C VAL A 8 -2.44 16.39 1.90
N LEU A 9 -2.42 16.25 3.21
CA LEU A 9 -2.52 17.30 4.22
C LEU A 9 -1.30 17.22 5.15
N CYS A 10 -1.17 18.21 6.05
CA CYS A 10 -0.15 18.23 7.11
C CYS A 10 1.27 17.99 6.56
N ASP A 11 1.65 18.77 5.53
CA ASP A 11 2.97 18.71 4.90
C ASP A 11 3.40 17.30 4.42
N GLY A 12 2.42 16.47 4.03
CA GLY A 12 2.69 15.12 3.54
C GLY A 12 2.41 14.00 4.53
N SER A 13 2.11 14.31 5.80
CA SER A 13 1.95 13.30 6.86
C SER A 13 0.56 12.69 6.94
N ARG A 14 -0.43 13.24 6.23
CA ARG A 14 -1.81 12.76 6.25
C ARG A 14 -2.39 12.69 4.85
N ALA A 15 -3.06 11.58 4.53
CA ALA A 15 -3.79 11.43 3.27
C ALA A 15 -5.26 11.13 3.55
N GLU A 16 -6.15 11.84 2.86
CA GLU A 16 -7.60 11.71 3.02
C GLU A 16 -8.28 11.49 1.68
N ARG A 17 -9.13 10.46 1.59
CA ARG A 17 -9.95 10.22 0.39
C ARG A 17 -11.19 11.11 0.44
N CYS A 18 -11.36 11.98 -0.53
CA CYS A 18 -12.41 12.99 -0.54
C CYS A 18 -13.61 12.61 -1.41
N ALA A 19 -13.46 11.67 -2.35
CA ALA A 19 -14.52 11.24 -3.26
C ALA A 19 -14.36 9.77 -3.70
N GLY A 20 -15.49 9.13 -4.05
CA GLY A 20 -15.51 7.77 -4.61
C GLY A 20 -14.84 6.68 -3.75
N TYR A 21 -14.78 5.47 -4.32
CA TYR A 21 -14.06 4.33 -3.73
C TYR A 21 -12.74 4.03 -4.44
N GLY A 22 -12.62 4.40 -5.72
CA GLY A 22 -11.42 4.23 -6.54
C GLY A 22 -10.48 5.45 -6.48
N ASP A 23 -9.42 5.38 -7.26
CA ASP A 23 -8.44 6.45 -7.48
C ASP A 23 -7.79 6.96 -6.18
N GLY A 24 -7.66 6.06 -5.21
CA GLY A 24 -7.20 6.34 -3.86
C GLY A 24 -5.75 5.93 -3.58
N ILE A 25 -4.93 5.75 -4.61
CA ILE A 25 -3.54 5.29 -4.48
C ILE A 25 -2.69 6.42 -3.92
N VAL A 26 -1.78 6.11 -2.99
CA VAL A 26 -0.81 7.06 -2.43
C VAL A 26 0.54 6.38 -2.39
N PHE A 27 1.60 7.12 -2.74
CA PHE A 27 2.98 6.68 -2.65
C PHE A 27 3.71 7.45 -1.55
N SER A 28 4.73 6.83 -0.98
CA SER A 28 5.74 7.53 -0.19
C SER A 28 6.41 8.62 -1.01
N ASN A 29 6.98 9.62 -0.32
CA ASN A 29 7.72 10.70 -0.98
C ASN A 29 9.16 10.28 -1.35
N HIS A 30 9.68 9.26 -0.66
CA HIS A 30 11.02 8.73 -0.85
C HIS A 30 10.96 7.20 -0.97
N GLU A 31 12.01 6.63 -1.54
CA GLU A 31 12.22 5.18 -1.59
C GLU A 31 12.35 4.64 -0.17
N LEU A 32 11.85 3.42 0.05
CA LEU A 32 11.97 2.75 1.33
C LEU A 32 13.35 2.10 1.42
N LEU A 33 14.13 2.45 2.44
CA LEU A 33 15.46 1.84 2.62
C LEU A 33 15.34 0.42 3.20
N PRO A 34 16.32 -0.47 2.94
CA PRO A 34 16.35 -1.78 3.60
C PRO A 34 16.35 -1.65 5.13
N GLY A 35 15.42 -2.36 5.77
CA GLY A 35 15.15 -2.33 7.20
C GLY A 35 14.18 -1.22 7.65
N GLU A 36 13.86 -0.25 6.79
CA GLU A 36 12.93 0.84 7.10
C GLU A 36 11.47 0.37 7.07
N VAL A 37 10.66 0.92 7.98
CA VAL A 37 9.23 0.68 8.04
C VAL A 37 8.49 1.94 7.60
N PHE A 38 7.67 1.84 6.56
CA PHE A 38 6.68 2.86 6.24
C PHE A 38 5.34 2.48 6.89
N GLU A 39 4.96 3.19 7.96
CA GLU A 39 3.74 2.94 8.74
C GLU A 39 2.70 4.05 8.54
N VAL A 40 1.43 3.65 8.41
CA VAL A 40 0.29 4.57 8.39
C VAL A 40 -0.71 4.18 9.48
N LYS A 41 -1.34 5.18 10.09
CA LYS A 41 -2.44 5.00 11.05
C LYS A 41 -3.78 5.32 10.39
N VAL A 42 -4.77 4.47 10.61
CA VAL A 42 -6.14 4.74 10.16
C VAL A 42 -6.81 5.71 11.13
N GLU A 43 -6.95 6.96 10.73
CA GLU A 43 -7.62 7.99 11.53
C GLU A 43 -9.14 7.99 11.37
N ARG A 44 -9.64 7.65 10.18
CA ARG A 44 -11.06 7.69 9.84
C ARG A 44 -11.40 6.61 8.82
N LEU A 45 -12.61 6.06 8.95
CA LEU A 45 -13.26 5.22 7.95
C LEU A 45 -14.55 5.89 7.48
N ASP A 46 -14.86 5.75 6.19
CA ASP A 46 -16.12 6.24 5.64
C ASP A 46 -17.15 5.09 5.66
N PRO A 47 -18.23 5.19 6.45
CA PRO A 47 -19.19 4.11 6.64
C PRO A 47 -20.02 3.81 5.38
N ARG A 48 -19.97 4.67 4.35
CA ARG A 48 -20.71 4.48 3.09
C ARG A 48 -20.10 3.40 2.19
N TRP A 49 -18.85 3.01 2.45
CA TRP A 49 -18.11 2.09 1.60
C TRP A 49 -17.80 0.78 2.34
N SER A 50 -18.05 -0.33 1.66
CA SER A 50 -17.55 -1.65 2.06
C SER A 50 -16.24 -1.94 1.31
N GLY A 51 -15.23 -2.40 2.02
CA GLY A 51 -13.94 -2.77 1.44
C GLY A 51 -12.80 -2.61 2.43
N SER A 52 -11.58 -2.75 1.91
CA SER A 52 -10.35 -2.59 2.68
C SER A 52 -9.33 -1.77 1.89
N CYS A 53 -8.16 -1.56 2.49
CA CYS A 53 -6.99 -1.04 1.81
C CYS A 53 -6.07 -2.18 1.36
N SER A 54 -5.14 -1.84 0.49
CA SER A 54 -3.99 -2.68 0.14
C SER A 54 -2.72 -1.90 0.46
N MET A 55 -1.66 -2.60 0.83
CA MET A 55 -0.36 -2.00 1.12
C MET A 55 0.75 -2.89 0.56
N GLY A 56 1.86 -2.29 0.14
CA GLY A 56 3.05 -3.02 -0.28
C GLY A 56 4.08 -2.09 -0.90
N VAL A 57 4.97 -2.67 -1.71
CA VAL A 57 6.11 -1.97 -2.33
C VAL A 57 6.02 -1.98 -3.85
N THR A 58 6.66 -1.03 -4.50
CA THR A 58 6.73 -0.94 -5.96
C THR A 58 8.11 -0.45 -6.40
N SER A 59 8.55 -0.89 -7.57
CA SER A 59 9.74 -0.35 -8.24
C SER A 59 9.43 0.85 -9.13
N ILE A 60 8.27 1.49 -8.97
CA ILE A 60 7.97 2.81 -9.55
C ILE A 60 8.65 3.87 -8.69
N PRO A 61 9.66 4.59 -9.22
CA PRO A 61 10.29 5.67 -8.48
C PRO A 61 9.27 6.76 -8.13
N PRO A 62 9.34 7.39 -6.94
CA PRO A 62 8.41 8.45 -6.55
C PRO A 62 8.35 9.62 -7.54
N HIS A 63 9.46 9.92 -8.23
CA HIS A 63 9.57 10.98 -9.24
C HIS A 63 9.01 10.58 -10.61
N ASP A 64 8.90 9.29 -10.92
CA ASP A 64 8.35 8.75 -12.17
C ASP A 64 6.85 8.52 -12.10
N ALA A 65 6.30 8.35 -10.90
CA ALA A 65 4.86 8.16 -10.68
C ALA A 65 3.97 9.21 -11.39
N PRO A 66 4.33 10.52 -11.47
CA PRO A 66 3.57 11.52 -12.22
C PRO A 66 3.56 11.32 -13.74
N PHE A 67 4.56 10.61 -14.26
CA PHE A 67 4.80 10.45 -15.69
C PHE A 67 4.38 9.08 -16.20
N LEU A 68 3.70 8.27 -15.38
CA LEU A 68 3.03 7.06 -15.86
C LEU A 68 2.05 7.49 -16.96
N GLY A 69 2.33 7.12 -18.22
CA GLY A 69 1.74 7.68 -19.45
C GLY A 69 0.22 7.53 -19.65
N GLY A 70 -0.54 7.20 -18.61
CA GLY A 70 -2.01 7.21 -18.54
C GLY A 70 -2.56 7.63 -17.17
N GLY A 71 -1.73 8.19 -16.29
CA GLY A 71 -2.06 8.48 -14.90
C GLY A 71 -2.08 7.24 -14.01
N LEU A 72 -2.45 7.43 -12.75
CA LEU A 72 -2.63 6.33 -11.80
C LEU A 72 -3.93 5.58 -12.10
N PRO A 73 -3.93 4.23 -12.07
CA PRO A 73 -5.14 3.46 -12.22
C PRO A 73 -6.08 3.65 -11.03
N ALA A 74 -7.35 3.28 -11.21
CA ALA A 74 -8.35 3.40 -10.15
C ALA A 74 -8.07 2.49 -8.94
N ARG A 75 -7.31 1.40 -9.12
CA ARG A 75 -6.97 0.44 -8.05
C ARG A 75 -5.47 0.17 -8.02
N ALA A 76 -4.90 0.04 -6.83
CA ALA A 76 -3.49 -0.29 -6.65
C ALA A 76 -3.13 -1.64 -7.31
N LEU A 77 -4.05 -2.60 -7.32
CA LEU A 77 -3.88 -3.91 -7.98
C LEU A 77 -3.72 -3.82 -9.50
N ASP A 78 -4.06 -2.70 -10.12
CA ASP A 78 -3.91 -2.47 -11.56
C ASP A 78 -2.59 -1.75 -11.90
N LEU A 79 -1.71 -1.52 -10.93
CA LEU A 79 -0.32 -1.08 -11.15
C LEU A 79 0.50 -2.25 -11.70
N ARG A 80 0.58 -2.34 -13.04
CA ARG A 80 1.25 -3.45 -13.75
C ARG A 80 2.47 -3.03 -14.57
N SER A 81 2.73 -1.73 -14.69
CA SER A 81 3.81 -1.17 -15.51
C SER A 81 5.20 -1.51 -14.99
N ARG A 82 5.35 -1.64 -13.66
CA ARG A 82 6.57 -2.07 -12.99
C ARG A 82 6.25 -3.08 -11.88
N VAL A 83 7.28 -3.72 -11.33
CA VAL A 83 7.13 -4.72 -10.27
C VAL A 83 6.50 -4.06 -9.05
N THR A 84 5.30 -4.51 -8.71
CA THR A 84 4.50 -4.01 -7.60
C THR A 84 3.98 -5.18 -6.81
N TRP A 85 4.35 -5.23 -5.54
CA TRP A 85 3.90 -6.21 -4.57
C TRP A 85 2.88 -5.57 -3.66
N LEU A 86 1.75 -6.23 -3.45
CA LEU A 86 0.67 -5.72 -2.60
C LEU A 86 0.10 -6.86 -1.77
N VAL A 87 -0.27 -6.53 -0.54
CA VAL A 87 -1.15 -7.34 0.28
C VAL A 87 -2.54 -6.70 0.26
N SER A 88 -3.55 -7.49 -0.08
CA SER A 88 -4.96 -7.08 -0.10
C SER A 88 -5.80 -8.16 0.58
N GLY A 89 -6.57 -7.80 1.60
CA GLY A 89 -7.22 -8.79 2.46
C GLY A 89 -6.17 -9.64 3.16
N SER A 90 -6.10 -10.94 2.88
CA SER A 90 -5.07 -11.86 3.38
C SER A 90 -4.17 -12.41 2.26
N GLU A 91 -4.16 -11.76 1.10
CA GLU A 91 -3.59 -12.28 -0.14
C GLU A 91 -2.39 -11.45 -0.59
N VAL A 92 -1.31 -12.11 -1.02
CA VAL A 92 -0.14 -11.47 -1.63
C VAL A 92 -0.29 -11.48 -3.14
N MET A 93 -0.11 -10.32 -3.74
CA MET A 93 -0.30 -10.03 -5.14
C MET A 93 0.99 -9.46 -5.73
N ARG A 94 1.33 -9.85 -6.97
CA ARG A 94 2.38 -9.23 -7.78
C ARG A 94 1.80 -8.77 -9.11
N ASN A 95 1.92 -7.48 -9.42
CA ASN A 95 1.37 -6.87 -10.63
C ASN A 95 -0.10 -7.26 -10.88
N GLY A 96 -0.89 -7.30 -9.80
CA GLY A 96 -2.30 -7.68 -9.82
C GLY A 96 -2.61 -9.16 -10.03
N GLN A 97 -1.60 -10.04 -10.04
CA GLN A 97 -1.78 -11.49 -10.01
C GLN A 97 -1.58 -12.02 -8.60
N ARG A 98 -2.49 -12.89 -8.15
CA ARG A 98 -2.41 -13.52 -6.83
C ARG A 98 -1.33 -14.59 -6.82
N LEU A 99 -0.45 -14.55 -5.82
CA LEU A 99 0.65 -15.50 -5.65
C LEU A 99 0.55 -16.33 -4.36
N ARG A 100 -0.10 -15.78 -3.32
CA ARG A 100 -0.25 -16.47 -2.04
C ARG A 100 -1.55 -16.06 -1.35
N ASP A 101 -2.23 -17.04 -0.79
CA ASP A 101 -3.39 -16.85 0.08
C ASP A 101 -2.99 -17.03 1.56
N ASN A 102 -3.86 -16.57 2.47
CA ASN A 102 -3.71 -16.76 3.92
C ASN A 102 -2.35 -16.30 4.48
N TYR A 103 -1.81 -15.19 3.98
CA TYR A 103 -0.53 -14.65 4.43
C TYR A 103 -0.61 -14.06 5.84
N CYS A 104 -1.62 -13.24 6.11
CA CYS A 104 -1.79 -12.56 7.38
C CYS A 104 -3.26 -12.55 7.80
N SER A 105 -3.51 -12.04 9.02
CA SER A 105 -4.86 -11.63 9.40
C SER A 105 -5.40 -10.64 8.38
N SER A 106 -6.63 -10.86 7.89
CA SER A 106 -7.19 -10.07 6.79
C SER A 106 -7.18 -8.57 7.10
N LEU A 107 -6.60 -7.79 6.18
CA LEU A 107 -6.65 -6.33 6.21
C LEU A 107 -8.09 -5.79 6.16
N GLU A 108 -9.09 -6.60 5.80
CA GLU A 108 -10.51 -6.23 5.89
C GLU A 108 -10.98 -5.95 7.33
N ARG A 109 -10.22 -6.41 8.32
CA ARG A 109 -10.50 -6.15 9.74
C ARG A 109 -9.92 -4.83 10.24
N ILE A 110 -9.29 -4.03 9.38
CA ILE A 110 -8.74 -2.73 9.77
C ILE A 110 -9.87 -1.82 10.28
N ARG A 111 -9.58 -1.15 11.40
CA ARG A 111 -10.46 -0.19 12.08
C ARG A 111 -9.73 1.11 12.35
N VAL A 112 -10.48 2.14 12.72
CA VAL A 112 -9.90 3.39 13.23
C VAL A 112 -8.99 3.06 14.42
N GLY A 113 -7.79 3.64 14.43
CA GLY A 113 -6.74 3.38 15.41
C GLY A 113 -5.75 2.29 15.01
N CYS A 114 -6.08 1.42 14.05
CA CYS A 114 -5.13 0.43 13.55
C CYS A 114 -3.96 1.11 12.83
N ARG A 115 -2.78 0.49 12.94
CA ARG A 115 -1.58 0.88 12.22
C ARG A 115 -1.21 -0.21 11.23
N LEU A 116 -0.89 0.17 10.00
CA LEU A 116 -0.48 -0.74 8.95
C LEU A 116 0.88 -0.26 8.44
N GLY A 117 1.87 -1.15 8.46
CA GLY A 117 3.22 -0.86 8.00
C GLY A 117 3.66 -1.81 6.90
N VAL A 118 4.58 -1.35 6.07
CA VAL A 118 5.33 -2.18 5.12
C VAL A 118 6.82 -1.98 5.36
N ARG A 119 7.57 -3.08 5.29
CA ARG A 119 9.01 -3.11 5.41
C ARG A 119 9.63 -3.87 4.25
N HIS A 120 10.67 -3.30 3.66
CA HIS A 120 11.65 -4.04 2.86
C HIS A 120 12.75 -4.48 3.81
N ASP A 121 12.86 -5.77 4.06
CA ASP A 121 13.89 -6.31 4.94
C ASP A 121 15.25 -6.41 4.22
N SER A 122 16.34 -6.45 4.99
CA SER A 122 17.71 -6.64 4.48
C SER A 122 17.93 -7.94 3.70
N SER A 123 17.03 -8.92 3.83
CA SER A 123 17.03 -10.17 3.08
C SER A 123 16.21 -10.13 1.77
N ASP A 124 15.88 -8.94 1.29
CA ASP A 124 15.04 -8.69 0.11
C ASP A 124 13.65 -9.34 0.21
N THR A 125 13.09 -9.32 1.42
CA THR A 125 11.71 -9.74 1.69
C THR A 125 10.80 -8.55 1.99
N MET A 126 9.56 -8.63 1.52
CA MET A 126 8.50 -7.70 1.91
C MET A 126 7.79 -8.24 3.16
N HIS A 127 7.62 -7.40 4.18
CA HIS A 127 6.87 -7.71 5.39
C HIS A 127 5.74 -6.70 5.59
N ILE A 128 4.58 -7.16 6.04
CA ILE A 128 3.50 -6.30 6.52
C ILE A 128 3.51 -6.30 8.05
N LEU A 129 3.39 -5.11 8.63
CA LEU A 129 3.24 -4.93 10.07
C LEU A 129 1.80 -4.52 10.37
N ILE A 130 1.13 -5.19 11.30
CA ILE A 130 -0.22 -4.83 11.76
C ILE A 130 -0.11 -4.44 13.24
N ASN A 131 -0.42 -3.19 13.56
CA ASN A 131 -0.29 -2.60 14.90
C ASN A 131 1.12 -2.69 15.52
N GLY A 132 2.15 -2.83 14.68
CA GLY A 132 3.55 -3.01 15.08
C GLY A 132 3.99 -4.48 15.15
N GLU A 133 3.08 -5.44 14.96
CA GLU A 133 3.42 -6.87 14.88
C GLU A 133 3.80 -7.26 13.45
N ASP A 134 4.95 -7.89 13.26
CA ASP A 134 5.42 -8.38 11.96
C ASP A 134 4.69 -9.68 11.57
N MET A 135 4.01 -9.68 10.42
CA MET A 135 3.26 -10.84 9.91
C MET A 135 4.15 -11.87 9.18
N GLY A 136 5.47 -11.68 9.21
CA GLY A 136 6.45 -12.52 8.53
C GLY A 136 6.59 -12.18 7.04
N PRO A 137 7.39 -12.97 6.28
CA PRO A 137 7.69 -12.67 4.88
C PRO A 137 6.47 -12.89 3.98
N ALA A 138 6.03 -11.83 3.32
CA ALA A 138 4.97 -11.83 2.31
C ALA A 138 5.49 -12.30 0.94
N ALA A 139 6.64 -11.75 0.54
CA ALA A 139 7.30 -11.98 -0.74
C ALA A 139 8.82 -11.92 -0.56
N SER A 140 9.57 -12.54 -1.48
CA SER A 140 11.03 -12.58 -1.50
C SER A 140 11.57 -12.14 -2.87
N GLY A 141 12.80 -11.64 -2.91
CA GLY A 141 13.40 -11.10 -4.13
C GLY A 141 12.68 -9.84 -4.61
N ILE A 142 12.28 -8.98 -3.66
CA ILE A 142 11.78 -7.66 -4.01
C ILE A 142 12.96 -6.78 -4.49
N PRO A 143 12.80 -6.05 -5.61
CA PRO A 143 13.87 -5.30 -6.26
C PRO A 143 14.22 -4.01 -5.52
#